data_AF-A0A7J7TSX9-F1
#
_entry.id   AF-A0A7J7TSX9-F1
#
_cell.length_a   1.000
_cell.length_b   1.000
_cell.length_c   1.000
_cell.angle_alpha   90.00
_cell.angle_beta   90.00
_cell.angle_gamma   90.00
#
_symmetry.space_group_name_H-M   'P 1'
#
loop_
_entity.id
_entity.type
_entity.pdbx_description
1 polymer ?
#
loop_
_entity_poly.entity_id
_entity_poly.type
_entity_poly.pdbx_seq_one_letter_code
_entity_poly.pdbx_strand_id
1 'polypeptide(L)'
;MMRRQVNCLPIFMRKDTKTCFQWRIRNLPYPKDVYSVCVDPTERRVVVRTTNKKYYKKFSITDLDRYQLPLDDSLLSFAYANCTLIISYQKPKEVLVAESELQKELKKVFITYRQKHPTDLLCL
;
A
#
# COMPACT_ATOMS: atom_id res chain seq x y z
N MET A 1 -25.23 -20.65 -0.64
CA MET A 1 -24.02 -21.41 -1.03
C MET A 1 -22.88 -21.11 -0.07
N MET A 2 -22.53 -22.04 0.82
CA MET A 2 -21.30 -21.95 1.61
C MET A 2 -20.12 -22.28 0.70
N ARG A 3 -19.27 -21.29 0.39
CA ARG A 3 -18.01 -21.55 -0.32
C ARG A 3 -17.12 -22.37 0.60
N ARG A 4 -16.75 -23.56 0.14
CA ARG A 4 -15.73 -24.43 0.75
C ARG A 4 -14.48 -23.58 0.97
N GLN A 5 -14.16 -23.30 2.22
CA GLN A 5 -13.01 -22.48 2.57
C GLN A 5 -11.75 -23.31 2.40
N VAL A 6 -11.13 -23.21 1.22
CA VAL A 6 -9.74 -23.60 1.06
C VAL A 6 -8.92 -22.82 2.09
N ASN A 7 -8.14 -23.54 2.90
CA ASN A 7 -7.20 -23.00 3.87
C ASN A 7 -6.07 -22.24 3.14
N CYS A 8 -6.40 -21.11 2.53
CA CYS A 8 -5.43 -20.24 1.92
C CYS A 8 -4.94 -19.28 3.00
N LEU A 9 -3.65 -19.37 3.34
CA LEU A 9 -3.02 -18.45 4.28
C LEU A 9 -3.24 -17.00 3.83
N PRO A 10 -3.39 -16.04 4.77
CA PRO A 10 -3.52 -14.63 4.42
C PRO A 10 -2.32 -14.14 3.60
N ILE A 11 -2.58 -13.53 2.45
CA ILE A 11 -1.53 -13.01 1.56
C ILE A 11 -1.49 -11.49 1.69
N PHE A 12 -0.35 -10.96 2.15
CA PHE A 12 -0.12 -9.53 2.34
C PHE A 12 0.72 -8.96 1.19
N MET A 13 0.21 -7.94 0.51
CA MET A 13 0.88 -7.29 -0.62
C MET A 13 0.70 -5.78 -0.57
N ARG A 14 1.72 -5.03 -1.00
CA ARG A 14 1.63 -3.59 -1.25
C ARG A 14 1.30 -3.32 -2.72
N LYS A 15 0.35 -2.43 -2.97
CA LYS A 15 -0.14 -2.01 -4.29
C LYS A 15 -0.57 -0.55 -4.23
N ASP A 16 0.41 0.34 -4.25
CA ASP A 16 0.18 1.77 -4.11
C ASP A 16 -0.60 2.37 -5.29
N THR A 17 -1.28 3.46 -5.02
CA THR A 17 -1.87 4.33 -6.04
C THR A 17 -1.04 5.61 -6.15
N LYS A 18 -1.44 6.51 -7.05
CA LYS A 18 -0.82 7.84 -7.17
C LYS A 18 -0.93 8.63 -5.86
N THR A 19 -2.04 8.49 -5.13
CA THR A 19 -2.37 9.32 -3.98
C THR A 19 -2.27 8.59 -2.64
N CYS A 20 -2.17 7.26 -2.63
CA CYS A 20 -2.18 6.48 -1.40
C CYS A 20 -1.10 5.41 -1.41
N PHE A 21 -0.48 5.19 -0.25
CA PHE A 21 0.11 3.89 0.04
C PHE A 21 -1.01 2.90 0.30
N GLN A 22 -0.96 1.72 -0.31
CA GLN A 22 -2.04 0.75 -0.16
C GLN A 22 -1.52 -0.66 0.03
N TRP A 23 -2.10 -1.34 1.02
CA TRP A 23 -1.84 -2.75 1.31
C TRP A 23 -3.12 -3.54 1.12
N ARG A 24 -2.96 -4.77 0.63
CA ARG A 24 -4.05 -5.72 0.43
C ARG A 24 -3.72 -6.98 1.18
N ILE A 25 -4.66 -7.41 2.03
CA ILE A 25 -4.60 -8.67 2.75
C ILE A 25 -5.71 -9.56 2.19
N ARG A 26 -5.34 -10.52 1.35
CA ARG A 26 -6.27 -11.46 0.72
C ARG A 26 -6.48 -12.69 1.61
N ASN A 27 -7.49 -13.50 1.25
CA ASN A 27 -7.87 -14.72 1.95
C ASN A 27 -8.30 -14.47 3.40
N LEU A 28 -8.97 -13.33 3.61
CA LEU A 28 -9.51 -12.90 4.89
C LEU A 28 -11.03 -13.20 4.90
N PRO A 29 -11.46 -14.29 5.58
CA PRO A 29 -12.83 -14.82 5.45
C PRO A 29 -13.85 -14.16 6.37
N TYR A 30 -13.40 -13.29 7.28
CA TYR A 30 -14.27 -12.67 8.27
C TYR A 30 -14.94 -11.44 7.65
N PRO A 31 -16.15 -11.06 8.12
CA PRO A 31 -16.83 -9.87 7.63
C PRO A 31 -16.12 -8.58 8.08
N LYS A 32 -16.46 -7.44 7.44
CA LYS A 32 -15.76 -6.15 7.60
C LYS A 32 -15.71 -5.67 9.06
N ASP A 33 -16.80 -5.82 9.78
CA ASP A 33 -17.04 -5.37 11.17
C ASP A 33 -16.12 -6.03 12.20
N VAL A 34 -15.56 -7.19 11.87
CA VAL A 34 -14.63 -7.91 12.74
C VAL A 34 -13.22 -7.30 12.69
N TYR A 35 -12.89 -6.53 11.66
CA TYR A 35 -11.57 -5.93 11.49
C TYR A 35 -11.45 -4.57 12.17
N SER A 36 -10.30 -4.35 12.80
CA SER A 36 -9.86 -3.05 13.30
C SER A 36 -8.49 -2.75 12.69
N VAL A 37 -8.38 -1.55 12.12
CA VAL A 37 -7.15 -1.02 11.53
C VAL A 37 -6.89 0.32 12.18
N CYS A 38 -5.72 0.50 12.80
CA CYS A 38 -5.36 1.71 13.53
C CYS A 38 -3.84 1.92 13.52
N VAL A 39 -3.43 3.13 13.88
CA VAL A 39 -2.03 3.46 14.16
C VAL A 39 -1.64 3.10 15.59
N ASP A 40 -0.48 2.47 15.76
CA ASP A 40 0.23 2.35 17.03
C ASP A 40 1.23 3.51 17.13
N PRO A 41 0.96 4.54 17.94
CA PRO A 41 1.81 5.73 18.00
C PRO A 41 3.16 5.46 18.67
N THR A 42 3.24 4.46 19.56
CA THR A 42 4.47 4.11 20.28
C THR A 42 5.46 3.43 19.35
N GLU A 43 4.99 2.48 18.54
CA GLU A 43 5.83 1.77 17.57
C GLU A 43 5.87 2.43 16.19
N ARG A 44 5.05 3.47 15.95
CA ARG A 44 4.87 4.14 14.65
C ARG A 44 4.54 3.15 13.53
N ARG A 45 3.59 2.25 13.81
CA ARG A 45 3.18 1.16 12.89
C ARG A 45 1.68 1.15 12.68
N VAL A 46 1.27 0.65 11.52
CA VAL A 46 -0.13 0.29 11.28
C VAL A 46 -0.38 -1.09 11.86
N VAL A 47 -1.46 -1.22 12.62
CA VAL A 47 -1.91 -2.47 13.25
C VAL A 47 -3.23 -2.90 12.64
N VAL A 48 -3.29 -4.17 12.23
CA VAL A 48 -4.49 -4.83 11.75
C VAL A 48 -4.79 -5.98 12.70
N ARG A 49 -5.99 -5.99 13.25
CA ARG A 49 -6.43 -7.03 14.19
C ARG A 49 -7.89 -7.39 13.98
N THR A 50 -8.27 -8.57 14.43
CA THR A 50 -9.67 -8.99 14.48
C THR A 50 -10.18 -9.12 15.90
N THR A 51 -11.47 -8.88 16.14
CA THR A 51 -12.10 -9.04 17.46
C THR A 51 -12.06 -10.49 17.95
N ASN A 52 -12.16 -11.45 17.04
CA ASN A 52 -12.02 -12.89 17.33
C ASN A 52 -10.57 -13.37 17.53
N LYS A 53 -9.58 -12.47 17.48
CA LYS A 53 -8.14 -12.74 17.64
C LYS A 53 -7.54 -13.74 16.64
N LYS A 54 -8.23 -14.02 15.52
CA LYS A 54 -7.76 -14.94 14.48
C LYS A 54 -6.75 -14.32 13.52
N TYR A 55 -6.65 -12.99 13.48
CA TYR A 55 -5.68 -12.30 12.65
C TYR A 55 -5.06 -11.12 13.39
N TYR A 56 -3.74 -11.00 13.29
CA TYR A 56 -2.96 -9.90 13.83
C TYR A 56 -1.79 -9.62 12.91
N LYS A 57 -1.55 -8.35 12.57
CA LYS A 57 -0.39 -7.93 11.79
C LYS A 57 -0.02 -6.49 12.15
N LYS A 58 1.28 -6.24 12.30
CA LYS A 58 1.87 -4.89 12.34
C LYS A 58 2.77 -4.67 11.13
N PHE A 59 2.80 -3.46 10.59
CA PHE A 59 3.75 -3.07 9.54
C PHE A 59 4.03 -1.56 9.60
N SER A 60 5.22 -1.15 9.15
CA SER A 60 5.59 0.26 9.02
C SER A 60 5.35 0.77 7.61
N ILE A 61 5.25 2.10 7.47
CA ILE A 61 5.25 2.79 6.19
C ILE A 61 6.65 3.36 5.98
N THR A 62 7.52 2.57 5.34
CA THR A 62 8.94 2.89 5.15
C THR A 62 9.20 4.26 4.51
N ASP A 63 8.27 4.72 3.68
CA ASP A 63 8.35 6.00 3.00
C ASP A 63 8.22 7.17 4.00
N LEU A 64 7.33 7.06 5.00
CA LEU A 64 7.24 8.07 6.06
C LEU A 64 8.50 8.10 6.93
N ASP A 65 9.14 6.95 7.14
CA ASP A 65 10.40 6.88 7.88
C ASP A 65 11.52 7.62 7.13
N ARG A 66 11.60 7.46 5.80
CA ARG A 66 12.58 8.16 4.95
C ARG A 66 12.44 9.68 4.99
N TYR A 67 11.20 10.17 4.97
CA TYR A 67 10.91 11.61 5.06
C TYR A 67 10.75 12.11 6.50
N GLN A 68 10.95 11.25 7.50
CA GLN A 68 10.79 11.57 8.92
C GLN A 68 9.42 12.16 9.28
N LEU A 69 8.37 11.73 8.57
CA LEU A 69 7.00 12.24 8.73
C LEU A 69 6.21 11.43 9.77
N PRO A 70 5.45 12.06 10.67
CA PRO A 70 4.65 11.34 11.65
C PRO A 70 3.59 10.46 10.97
N LEU A 71 3.22 9.38 11.66
CA LEU A 71 2.12 8.52 11.23
C LEU A 71 0.82 9.07 11.81
N ASP A 72 -0.14 9.39 10.95
CA ASP A 72 -1.41 10.03 11.31
C ASP A 72 -2.58 9.08 11.03
N ASP A 73 -3.35 8.76 12.07
CA ASP A 73 -4.50 7.87 11.98
C ASP A 73 -5.64 8.45 11.11
N SER A 74 -5.76 9.77 11.01
CA SER A 74 -6.79 10.43 10.19
C SER A 74 -6.61 10.20 8.69
N LEU A 75 -5.37 9.92 8.25
CA LEU A 75 -5.02 9.61 6.86
C LEU A 75 -5.20 8.12 6.54
N LEU A 76 -5.46 7.29 7.55
CA LEU A 76 -5.64 5.86 7.43
C LEU A 76 -7.12 5.53 7.20
N SER A 77 -7.38 4.68 6.22
CA SER A 77 -8.72 4.20 5.90
C SER A 77 -8.64 2.74 5.47
N PHE A 78 -9.76 2.03 5.57
CA PHE A 78 -9.84 0.67 5.07
C PHE A 78 -11.19 0.34 4.46
N ALA A 79 -11.15 -0.57 3.48
CA ALA A 79 -12.31 -1.18 2.86
C ALA A 79 -12.16 -2.70 2.88
N TYR A 80 -13.28 -3.42 2.80
CA TYR A 80 -13.28 -4.86 2.72
C TYR A 80 -14.23 -5.31 1.61
N ALA A 81 -13.71 -6.10 0.68
CA ALA A 81 -14.47 -6.70 -0.40
C ALA A 81 -13.76 -7.95 -0.91
N ASN A 82 -14.50 -8.94 -1.43
CA ASN A 82 -13.93 -10.13 -2.07
C ASN A 82 -12.87 -10.85 -1.20
N CYS A 83 -13.17 -11.06 0.08
CA CYS A 83 -12.25 -11.66 1.06
C CYS A 83 -10.89 -10.95 1.13
N THR A 84 -10.87 -9.65 0.86
CA THR A 84 -9.67 -8.82 0.82
C THR A 84 -9.88 -7.56 1.65
N LEU A 85 -9.03 -7.37 2.65
CA LEU A 85 -8.92 -6.10 3.37
C LEU A 85 -7.97 -5.19 2.60
N ILE A 86 -8.46 -4.02 2.21
CA ILE A 86 -7.72 -2.98 1.51
C ILE A 86 -7.46 -1.86 2.52
N ILE A 87 -6.21 -1.64 2.85
CA ILE A 87 -5.76 -0.62 3.80
C ILE A 87 -5.10 0.48 2.98
N SER A 88 -5.56 1.71 3.15
CA SER A 88 -5.09 2.87 2.40
C SER A 88 -4.63 3.95 3.36
N TYR A 89 -3.43 4.45 3.15
CA TYR A 89 -2.88 5.61 3.84
C TYR A 89 -2.65 6.72 2.80
N GLN A 90 -3.28 7.89 2.98
CA GLN A 90 -3.08 9.02 2.08
C GLN A 90 -1.63 9.50 2.13
N LYS A 91 -1.01 9.67 0.97
CA LYS A 91 0.38 10.15 0.90
C LYS A 91 0.43 11.61 1.36
N PRO A 92 1.33 11.97 2.28
CA PRO A 92 1.59 13.37 2.61
C PRO A 92 2.05 14.15 1.39
N LYS A 93 1.86 15.48 1.42
CA LYS A 93 2.19 16.37 0.29
C LYS A 93 3.66 16.30 -0.08
N GLU A 94 4.53 16.19 0.92
CA GLU A 94 5.98 16.09 0.78
C GLU A 94 6.38 14.88 -0.08
N VAL A 95 5.76 13.72 0.18
CA VAL A 95 5.96 12.51 -0.62
C VAL A 95 5.48 12.72 -2.06
N LEU A 96 4.29 13.30 -2.23
CA LEU A 96 3.71 13.53 -3.56
C LEU A 96 4.56 14.48 -4.41
N VAL A 97 5.10 15.54 -3.80
CA VAL A 97 6.00 16.50 -4.46
C VAL A 97 7.28 15.78 -4.90
N ALA A 98 7.93 15.04 -3.99
CA ALA A 98 9.15 14.32 -4.31
C ALA A 98 8.95 13.26 -5.41
N GLU A 99 7.85 12.51 -5.37
CA GLU A 99 7.48 11.55 -6.43
C GLU A 99 7.25 12.26 -7.77
N SER A 100 6.63 13.44 -7.76
CA SER A 100 6.38 14.22 -8.98
C SER A 100 7.68 14.74 -9.60
N GLU A 101 8.60 15.24 -8.78
CA GLU A 101 9.92 15.71 -9.23
C GLU A 101 10.74 14.55 -9.82
N LEU A 102 10.79 13.41 -9.13
CA LEU A 102 11.45 12.20 -9.64
C LEU A 102 10.87 11.77 -10.98
N GLN A 103 9.55 11.79 -11.14
CA GLN A 103 8.91 11.48 -12.42
C GLN A 103 9.29 12.46 -13.54
N LYS A 104 9.49 13.74 -13.24
CA LYS A 104 9.97 14.73 -14.23
C LYS A 104 11.40 14.41 -14.66
N GLU A 105 12.28 14.08 -13.72
CA GLU A 105 13.67 13.72 -14.03
C GLU A 105 13.76 12.42 -14.83
N LEU A 106 13.00 11.39 -14.46
CA LEU A 106 12.95 10.13 -15.21
C LEU A 106 12.45 10.33 -16.65
N LYS A 107 11.48 11.21 -16.88
CA LYS A 107 11.02 11.56 -18.23
C LYS A 107 12.14 12.20 -19.06
N LYS A 108 12.92 13.11 -18.48
CA LYS A 108 14.07 13.72 -19.18
C LYS A 108 15.11 12.66 -19.54
N VAL A 109 15.46 11.78 -18.61
CA VAL A 109 16.41 10.68 -18.85
C VAL A 109 15.90 9.77 -19.97
N PHE A 110 14.62 9.41 -19.94
CA PHE A 110 14.00 8.58 -20.97
C PHE A 110 14.03 9.23 -22.36
N ILE A 111 13.72 10.53 -22.46
CA ILE A 111 13.78 11.29 -23.72
C ILE A 111 15.23 11.33 -24.24
N THR A 112 16.20 11.65 -23.38
CA THR A 112 17.62 11.67 -23.75
C THR A 112 18.11 10.30 -24.19
N TYR A 113 17.73 9.23 -23.50
CA TYR A 113 18.05 7.85 -23.89
C TYR A 113 17.53 7.54 -25.29
N ARG A 114 16.26 7.87 -25.56
CA ARG A 114 15.62 7.66 -26.87
C ARG A 114 16.31 8.43 -27.99
N GLN A 115 16.77 9.65 -27.73
CA GLN A 115 17.54 10.44 -28.71
C GLN A 115 18.90 9.82 -29.02
N LYS A 116 19.56 9.22 -28.01
CA LYS A 116 20.87 8.58 -28.17
C LYS A 116 20.80 7.19 -28.81
N HIS A 117 19.68 6.47 -28.66
CA HIS A 117 19.50 5.11 -29.16
C HIS A 117 18.20 4.98 -29.99
N PRO A 118 18.12 5.60 -31.19
CA PRO A 118 16.90 5.63 -31.99
C PRO A 118 16.52 4.26 -32.60
N THR A 119 17.46 3.31 -32.71
CA THR A 119 17.26 2.00 -33.34
C THR A 119 16.81 0.89 -32.39
N ASP A 120 16.85 1.10 -31.08
CA ASP A 120 16.48 0.08 -30.06
C ASP A 120 14.98 -0.30 -30.12
N LEU A 121 14.17 0.42 -30.90
CA LEU A 121 12.73 0.18 -31.09
C LEU A 121 12.39 -0.63 -32.36
N LEU A 122 13.38 -1.11 -33.13
CA LEU A 122 13.14 -1.93 -34.33
C LEU A 122 13.08 -3.45 -34.06
N CYS A 123 13.24 -3.91 -32.82
CA CYS A 123 13.28 -5.35 -32.47
C CYS A 123 12.24 -5.78 -31.41
N LEU A 124 11.07 -5.16 -31.35
CA LEU A 124 9.88 -5.70 -30.67
C LEU A 124 8.67 -5.74 -31.60
#